data_AF-A0A420EZ68-F1
#
_entry.id   AF-A0A420EZ68-F1
#
_cell.length_a   1.000
_cell.length_b   1.000
_cell.length_c   1.000
_cell.angle_alpha   90.00
_cell.angle_beta   90.00
_cell.angle_gamma   90.00
#
_symmetry.space_group_name_H-M   'P 1'
#
loop_
_entity.id
_entity.type
_entity.pdbx_description
1 polymer ?
#
loop_
_entity_poly.entity_id
_entity_poly.type
_entity_poly.pdbx_seq_one_letter_code
_entity_poly.pdbx_strand_id
1 'polypeptide(L)'
;MTHLWNPAGPDCYEPEDHADDKPFDITSVGAVEDMSWPEMVTTRALTVLPQDLQDRYGEIVLTVHDGEYLKVPLDGEADLVAELRERGYEVIRDDDRINLLDGLGLGSLAK
;
A
#
# COMPACT_ATOMS: atom_id res chain seq x y z
N MET A 1 34.49 -4.61 10.50
CA MET A 1 33.21 -4.43 9.78
C MET A 1 33.35 -3.20 8.92
N THR A 2 33.30 -3.37 7.60
CA THR A 2 33.24 -2.25 6.65
C THR A 2 31.77 -1.86 6.54
N HIS A 3 31.36 -0.84 7.29
CA HIS A 3 30.05 -0.21 7.11
C HIS A 3 29.93 0.17 5.62
N LEU A 4 28.96 -0.42 4.93
CA LEU A 4 28.64 0.00 3.57
C LEU A 4 28.30 1.49 3.62
N TRP A 5 28.92 2.27 2.74
CA TRP A 5 28.73 3.71 2.67
C TRP A 5 27.24 4.04 2.45
N ASN A 6 26.61 4.67 3.44
CA ASN A 6 25.23 5.16 3.34
C ASN A 6 25.24 6.61 2.78
N PRO A 7 24.61 6.87 1.62
CA PRO A 7 24.56 8.20 1.01
C PRO A 7 23.81 9.24 1.86
N ALA A 8 23.08 8.84 2.90
CA ALA A 8 22.43 9.75 3.85
C ALA A 8 23.40 10.37 4.90
N GLY A 9 24.68 9.98 4.91
CA GLY A 9 25.73 10.61 5.73
C GLY A 9 25.85 10.07 7.18
N PRO A 10 26.82 10.53 7.98
CA PRO A 10 27.02 10.04 9.35
C PRO A 10 25.87 10.38 10.31
N ASP A 11 25.06 11.37 9.97
CA ASP A 11 23.99 11.90 10.82
C ASP A 11 22.72 11.03 10.81
N CYS A 12 22.64 10.03 9.92
CA CYS A 12 21.56 9.05 9.91
C CYS A 12 21.87 7.78 10.73
N TYR A 13 23.03 7.73 11.38
CA TYR A 13 23.37 6.68 12.33
C TYR A 13 23.00 7.15 13.73
N GLU A 14 21.96 6.57 14.30
CA GLU A 14 21.69 6.68 15.73
C GLU A 14 22.80 5.95 16.50
N PRO A 15 23.22 6.42 17.70
CA PRO A 15 24.26 5.76 18.51
C PRO A 15 23.89 4.32 18.93
N GLU A 16 22.65 3.89 18.72
CA GLU A 16 22.16 2.52 18.84
C GLU A 16 22.14 1.79 17.50
N ASP A 17 23.21 1.91 16.73
CA ASP A 17 23.43 1.12 15.52
C ASP A 17 23.34 -0.38 15.91
N HIS A 18 22.24 -1.03 15.54
CA HIS A 18 22.00 -2.43 15.88
C HIS A 18 23.14 -3.23 15.26
N ALA A 19 23.97 -3.86 16.09
CA ALA A 19 25.11 -4.63 15.63
C ALA A 19 24.66 -5.68 14.59
N ASP A 20 25.33 -5.73 13.44
CA ASP A 20 25.03 -6.63 12.30
C ASP A 20 24.98 -8.12 12.71
N ASP A 21 25.53 -8.48 13.87
CA ASP A 21 25.57 -9.84 14.43
C ASP A 21 24.32 -10.21 15.25
N LYS A 22 23.39 -9.26 15.47
CA LYS A 22 22.13 -9.51 16.17
C LYS A 22 21.00 -9.78 15.17
N PRO A 23 20.13 -10.78 15.43
CA PRO A 23 18.91 -10.96 14.66
C PRO A 23 18.04 -9.69 14.72
N PHE A 24 17.52 -9.26 13.59
CA PHE A 24 16.50 -8.21 13.53
C PHE A 24 15.24 -8.70 14.25
N ASP A 25 14.80 -7.96 15.28
CA ASP A 25 13.58 -8.25 16.01
C ASP A 25 12.42 -7.40 15.45
N ILE A 26 11.66 -8.00 14.52
CA ILE A 26 10.49 -7.36 13.92
C ILE A 26 9.43 -6.97 14.95
N THR A 27 9.41 -7.58 16.13
CA THR A 27 8.43 -7.28 17.19
C THR A 27 8.72 -5.99 17.94
N SER A 28 9.93 -5.45 17.79
CA SER A 28 10.37 -4.17 18.39
C SER A 28 10.16 -2.95 17.48
N VAL A 29 9.63 -3.16 16.27
CA VAL A 29 9.29 -2.06 15.36
C VAL A 29 8.04 -1.38 15.92
N GLY A 30 8.09 -0.06 16.17
CA GLY A 30 6.98 0.66 16.81
C GLY A 30 5.60 0.42 16.18
N ALA A 31 5.50 0.26 14.86
CA ALA A 31 4.24 -0.10 14.18
C ALA A 31 3.70 -1.50 14.54
N VAL A 32 4.60 -2.45 14.83
CA VAL A 32 4.29 -3.81 15.30
C VAL A 32 4.01 -3.82 16.80
N GLU A 33 4.79 -3.06 17.59
CA GLU A 33 4.64 -2.96 19.04
C GLU A 33 3.32 -2.26 19.42
N ASP A 34 2.97 -1.18 18.73
CA ASP A 34 1.76 -0.40 18.99
C ASP A 34 0.50 -1.03 18.38
N MET A 35 0.63 -2.11 17.59
CA MET A 35 -0.45 -2.75 16.83
C MET A 35 -1.29 -1.74 16.00
N SER A 36 -0.68 -0.61 15.63
CA SER A 36 -1.33 0.54 15.01
C SER A 36 -0.87 0.67 13.56
N TRP A 37 -1.13 -0.38 12.78
CA TRP A 37 -0.89 -0.33 11.34
C TRP A 37 -1.78 0.73 10.69
N PRO A 38 -1.25 1.52 9.73
CA PRO A 38 -2.06 2.47 8.98
C PRO A 38 -3.21 1.75 8.25
N GLU A 39 -4.35 2.42 8.09
CA GLU A 39 -5.44 1.89 7.28
C GLU A 39 -4.97 1.51 5.88
N MET A 40 -5.46 0.37 5.38
CA MET A 40 -5.17 -0.04 4.03
C MET A 40 -5.75 0.97 3.02
N VAL A 41 -4.98 1.26 1.97
CA VAL A 41 -5.45 2.11 0.86
C VAL A 41 -6.75 1.57 0.24
N THR A 42 -6.95 0.25 0.28
CA THR A 42 -8.16 -0.42 -0.25
C THR A 42 -9.42 -0.12 0.56
N THR A 43 -9.30 0.22 1.85
CA THR A 43 -10.43 0.66 2.69
C THR A 43 -11.04 1.97 2.20
N ARG A 44 -10.25 2.80 1.49
CA ARG A 44 -10.72 4.07 0.92
C ARG A 44 -11.89 3.89 -0.06
N ALA A 45 -11.98 2.75 -0.75
CA ALA A 45 -13.08 2.45 -1.65
C ALA A 45 -14.45 2.52 -0.95
N LEU A 46 -14.51 2.16 0.34
CA LEU A 46 -15.75 2.19 1.15
C LEU A 46 -16.27 3.62 1.38
N THR A 47 -15.38 4.61 1.29
CA THR A 47 -15.72 6.03 1.50
C THR A 47 -15.95 6.80 0.20
N VAL A 48 -15.29 6.40 -0.89
CA VAL A 48 -15.26 7.16 -2.15
C VAL A 48 -16.24 6.57 -3.18
N LEU A 49 -16.43 5.24 -3.19
CA LEU A 49 -17.31 4.59 -4.15
C LEU A 49 -18.77 4.72 -3.68
N PRO A 50 -19.73 5.02 -4.56
CA PRO A 50 -21.16 4.98 -4.21
C PRO A 50 -21.57 3.62 -3.62
N GLN A 51 -22.34 3.63 -2.51
CA GLN A 51 -22.73 2.43 -1.77
C GLN A 51 -23.40 1.37 -2.66
N ASP A 52 -24.26 1.79 -3.59
CA ASP A 52 -24.97 0.88 -4.47
C ASP A 52 -24.06 0.16 -5.48
N LEU A 53 -22.92 0.77 -5.83
CA LEU A 53 -21.88 0.13 -6.64
C LEU A 53 -21.01 -0.80 -5.79
N GLN A 54 -20.76 -0.45 -4.53
CA GLN A 54 -20.09 -1.35 -3.58
C GLN A 54 -20.88 -2.65 -3.43
N ASP A 55 -22.19 -2.54 -3.17
CA ASP A 55 -23.07 -3.69 -2.94
C ASP A 55 -23.23 -4.58 -4.19
N ARG A 56 -23.11 -4.00 -5.39
CA ARG A 56 -23.28 -4.73 -6.67
C ARG A 56 -22.00 -5.37 -7.18
N TYR A 57 -20.88 -4.67 -7.11
CA TYR A 57 -19.62 -5.08 -7.75
C TYR A 57 -18.53 -5.50 -6.76
N GLY A 58 -18.75 -5.29 -5.47
CA GLY A 58 -17.75 -5.56 -4.44
C GLY A 58 -18.19 -6.60 -3.42
N GLU A 59 -17.18 -7.17 -2.76
CA GLU A 59 -17.29 -8.02 -1.59
C GLU A 59 -16.55 -7.31 -0.44
N ILE A 60 -17.25 -7.00 0.65
CA ILE A 60 -16.58 -6.47 1.86
C ILE A 60 -15.86 -7.63 2.55
N VAL A 61 -14.54 -7.52 2.66
CA VAL A 61 -13.70 -8.53 3.29
C VAL A 61 -13.12 -7.98 4.59
N LEU A 62 -13.39 -8.68 5.69
CA LEU A 62 -12.83 -8.37 7.00
C LEU A 62 -11.42 -8.93 7.11
N THR A 63 -10.45 -8.08 7.46
CA THR A 63 -9.09 -8.51 7.79
C THR A 63 -8.92 -8.64 9.31
N VAL A 64 -7.92 -9.43 9.72
CA VAL A 64 -7.69 -9.73 11.14
C VAL A 64 -7.15 -8.51 11.91
N HIS A 65 -6.40 -7.62 11.23
CA HIS A 65 -5.67 -6.53 11.88
C HIS A 65 -5.92 -5.15 11.28
N ASP A 66 -6.38 -5.05 10.03
CA ASP A 66 -6.30 -3.82 9.23
C ASP A 66 -7.67 -3.34 8.73
N GLY A 67 -8.74 -3.73 9.43
CA GLY A 67 -10.11 -3.34 9.12
C GLY A 67 -10.70 -4.08 7.92
N GLU A 68 -11.72 -3.47 7.31
CA GLU A 68 -12.41 -4.00 6.13
C GLU A 68 -11.91 -3.35 4.83
N TYR A 69 -12.01 -4.08 3.74
CA TYR A 69 -11.77 -3.54 2.41
C TYR A 69 -12.79 -4.05 1.40
N LEU A 70 -12.97 -3.28 0.33
CA LEU A 70 -13.81 -3.67 -0.80
C LEU A 70 -12.96 -4.47 -1.80
N LYS A 71 -13.31 -5.74 -1.99
CA LYS A 71 -12.74 -6.60 -3.03
C LYS A 71 -13.61 -6.53 -4.28
N VAL A 72 -13.07 -6.05 -5.39
CA VAL A 72 -13.75 -6.04 -6.70
C VAL A 72 -13.23 -7.21 -7.53
N PRO A 73 -14.08 -8.16 -7.97
CA PRO A 73 -13.70 -9.22 -8.88
C PRO A 73 -13.25 -8.69 -10.24
N LEU A 74 -12.18 -9.27 -10.81
CA LEU A 74 -11.60 -8.82 -12.08
C LEU A 74 -12.57 -8.95 -13.27
N ASP A 75 -13.45 -9.94 -13.24
CA ASP A 75 -14.48 -10.16 -14.26
C ASP A 75 -15.58 -9.09 -14.25
N GLY A 76 -15.82 -8.44 -13.11
CA GLY A 76 -16.78 -7.34 -12.97
C GLY A 76 -16.18 -5.93 -13.09
N GLU A 77 -14.86 -5.79 -13.17
CA GLU A 77 -14.17 -4.49 -13.17
C GLU A 77 -14.61 -3.61 -14.36
N ALA A 78 -14.73 -4.18 -15.55
CA ALA A 78 -15.09 -3.44 -16.76
C ALA A 78 -16.50 -2.84 -16.68
N ASP A 79 -17.45 -3.60 -16.11
CA ASP A 79 -18.84 -3.16 -15.95
C ASP A 79 -18.95 -2.06 -14.88
N LEU A 80 -18.21 -2.19 -13.77
CA LEU A 80 -18.11 -1.15 -12.75
C LEU A 80 -17.58 0.18 -13.34
N VAL A 81 -16.52 0.11 -14.14
CA VAL A 81 -15.93 1.29 -14.80
C VAL A 81 -16.92 1.92 -15.79
N ALA A 82 -17.65 1.11 -16.55
CA ALA A 82 -18.66 1.61 -17.48
C ALA A 82 -19.78 2.35 -16.73
N GLU A 83 -20.31 1.77 -15.66
CA GLU A 83 -21.39 2.37 -14.87
C GLU A 83 -20.94 3.66 -14.16
N LEU A 84 -19.70 3.72 -13.67
CA LEU A 84 -19.12 4.97 -13.14
C LEU A 84 -19.07 6.07 -14.21
N ARG A 85 -18.65 5.73 -15.44
CA ARG A 85 -18.61 6.70 -16.55
C ARG A 85 -20.03 7.15 -16.95
N GLU A 86 -21.00 6.26 -16.98
CA GLU A 86 -22.41 6.60 -17.24
C GLU A 86 -22.97 7.58 -16.20
N ARG A 87 -22.51 7.48 -14.94
CA ARG A 87 -22.85 8.40 -13.85
C ARG A 87 -22.09 9.74 -13.91
N GLY A 88 -21.23 9.93 -14.91
CA GLY A 88 -20.47 11.17 -15.11
C GLY A 88 -19.14 11.23 -14.36
N TYR A 89 -18.66 10.13 -13.79
CA TYR A 89 -17.32 10.07 -13.20
C TYR A 89 -16.26 9.94 -14.30
N GLU A 90 -15.15 10.66 -14.13
CA GLU A 90 -13.95 10.43 -14.91
C GLU A 90 -13.16 9.27 -14.29
N VAL A 91 -12.97 8.19 -15.06
CA VAL A 91 -12.26 6.99 -14.60
C VAL A 91 -11.08 6.72 -15.51
N ILE A 92 -9.88 6.84 -14.93
CA ILE A 92 -8.59 6.71 -15.61
C ILE A 92 -7.78 5.62 -14.92
N ARG A 93 -7.19 4.73 -15.71
CA ARG A 93 -6.15 3.81 -15.25
C ARG A 93 -4.80 4.50 -15.42
N ASP A 94 -4.05 4.62 -14.33
CA ASP A 94 -2.72 5.26 -14.31
C ASP A 94 -1.65 4.18 -14.07
N ASP A 95 -1.27 3.49 -15.15
CA ASP A 95 -0.28 2.41 -15.09
C ASP A 95 1.11 2.91 -14.69
N ASP A 96 1.48 4.14 -15.06
CA ASP A 96 2.77 4.73 -14.68
C ASP A 96 2.85 4.90 -13.16
N ARG A 97 1.78 5.39 -12.54
CA ARG A 97 1.72 5.53 -11.08
C ARG A 97 1.64 4.19 -10.36
N ILE A 98 0.93 3.22 -10.91
CA ILE A 98 0.90 1.84 -10.39
C ILE A 98 2.32 1.26 -10.41
N ASN A 99 3.00 1.30 -11.56
CA ASN A 99 4.36 0.78 -11.72
C ASN A 99 5.38 1.48 -10.80
N LEU A 100 5.21 2.79 -10.56
CA LEU A 100 6.05 3.53 -9.62
C LEU A 100 5.87 3.02 -8.19
N LEU A 101 4.62 2.84 -7.74
CA LEU A 101 4.30 2.41 -6.37
C LEU A 101 4.62 0.92 -6.14
N ASP A 102 4.53 0.10 -7.17
CA ASP A 102 4.93 -1.32 -7.14
C ASP A 102 6.46 -1.50 -7.18
N GLY A 103 7.22 -0.41 -7.20
CA GLY A 103 8.69 -0.43 -7.16
C GLY A 103 9.36 -0.86 -8.47
N LEU A 104 8.58 -1.11 -9.53
CA LEU A 104 9.11 -1.43 -10.87
C LEU A 104 9.92 -0.26 -11.45
N GLY A 105 9.60 0.98 -11.04
CA GLY A 105 10.36 2.19 -11.40
C GLY A 105 11.68 2.39 -10.61
N LEU A 106 11.86 1.73 -9.47
CA LEU A 106 13.03 1.93 -8.58
C LEU A 106 14.29 1.21 -9.09
N GLY A 107 14.15 0.24 -9.99
CA GLY A 107 15.28 -0.46 -10.62
C GLY A 107 16.03 0.34 -11.69
N SER A 108 15.50 1.49 -12.12
CA SER A 108 16.11 2.31 -13.18
C SER A 108 17.12 3.35 -12.67
N LEU A 109 17.24 3.55 -11.36
CA LEU A 109 18.19 4.51 -10.75
C LEU A 109 19.56 3.91 -10.41
N ALA A 110 19.78 2.62 -10.69
CA ALA A 110 21.08 1.97 -10.54
C ALA A 110 21.83 1.98 -11.88
N LYS A 111 22.53 3.08 -12.18
CA LYS A 111 23.58 3.09 -13.21
C LYS A 111 24.75 3.98 -12.82
#